data_AF-A0A969QJ20-F1
#
_entry.id   AF-A0A969QJ20-F1
#
_cell.length_a   1.000
_cell.length_b   1.000
_cell.length_c   1.000
_cell.angle_alpha   90.00
_cell.angle_beta   90.00
_cell.angle_gamma   90.00
#
_symmetry.space_group_name_H-M   'P 1'
#
loop_
_entity.id
_entity.type
_entity.pdbx_description
1 polymer ?
#
loop_
_entity_poly.entity_id
_entity_poly.type
_entity_poly.pdbx_seq_one_letter_code
_entity_poly.pdbx_strand_id
1 'polypeptide(L)'
;MIGISVAVKWVSLPMLGFIVWRSLRQLKLWQTVCIAIIGILPMILAALPFCQSSACPLIPTSSVFVSYGRSAEFIPHFVAQIWQPSLQTNSLYAFPLALFVIWLTLRATRFQQFADWYWFGLLILTPIIHFWYFTWIIPFSVPSQNWGARLISLSAFIYFVLPSRVPDWRLMGSERLVLWLPFILGWLWTTVAHSSNSHQKLS
;
A
#
# COMPACT_ATOMS: atom_id res chain seq x y z
N MET A 1 3.51 16.81 6.64
CA MET A 1 3.19 15.46 7.14
C MET A 1 3.57 14.35 6.15
N ILE A 2 3.14 14.38 4.88
CA ILE A 2 3.48 13.30 3.91
C ILE A 2 5.00 13.12 3.72
N GLY A 3 5.78 14.20 3.65
CA GLY A 3 7.25 14.08 3.56
C GLY A 3 7.90 13.35 4.76
N ILE A 4 7.40 13.60 5.97
CA ILE A 4 7.84 12.84 7.16
C ILE A 4 7.42 11.37 7.04
N SER A 5 6.19 11.10 6.60
CA SER A 5 5.72 9.73 6.35
C SER A 5 6.61 9.00 5.34
N VAL A 6 7.03 9.66 4.26
CA VAL A 6 7.97 9.11 3.26
C VAL A 6 9.32 8.79 3.90
N ALA A 7 9.85 9.69 4.73
CA ALA A 7 11.12 9.47 5.43
C ALA A 7 11.07 8.28 6.41
N VAL A 8 9.93 8.08 7.10
CA VAL A 8 9.73 6.94 8.01
C VAL A 8 9.48 5.65 7.24
N LYS A 9 8.66 5.70 6.18
CA LYS A 9 8.34 4.58 5.28
C LYS A 9 8.19 5.09 3.85
N TRP A 10 9.15 4.73 3.00
CA TRP A 10 9.16 5.07 1.57
C TRP A 10 7.94 4.55 0.79
N VAL A 11 7.17 3.62 1.37
CA VAL A 11 5.88 3.17 0.84
C VAL A 11 4.91 4.34 0.62
N SER A 12 5.06 5.47 1.32
CA SER A 12 4.23 6.66 1.10
C SER A 12 4.64 7.49 -0.12
N LEU A 13 5.74 7.14 -0.80
CA LEU A 13 6.29 7.93 -1.90
C LEU A 13 5.32 8.11 -3.09
N PRO A 14 4.53 7.10 -3.51
CA PRO A 14 3.53 7.28 -4.56
C PRO A 14 2.48 8.35 -4.22
N MET A 15 2.12 8.52 -2.95
CA MET A 15 1.20 9.57 -2.52
C MET A 15 1.79 10.97 -2.69
N LEU A 16 3.08 11.16 -2.39
CA LEU A 16 3.78 12.41 -2.68
C LEU A 16 3.86 12.64 -4.19
N GLY A 17 4.21 11.61 -4.96
CA GLY A 17 4.25 11.64 -6.42
C GLY A 17 2.91 12.08 -7.02
N PHE A 18 1.79 11.58 -6.50
CA PHE A 18 0.45 11.99 -6.94
C PHE A 18 0.16 13.48 -6.69
N ILE A 19 0.56 14.02 -5.53
CA ILE A 19 0.36 15.45 -5.24
C ILE A 19 1.18 16.33 -6.18
N VAL A 20 2.46 15.95 -6.41
CA VAL A 20 3.34 16.63 -7.37
C VAL A 20 2.75 16.59 -8.77
N TRP A 21 2.33 15.41 -9.23
CA TRP A 21 1.66 15.21 -10.52
C TRP A 21 0.41 16.09 -10.68
N ARG A 22 -0.43 16.16 -9.65
CA ARG A 22 -1.65 16.98 -9.69
C ARG A 22 -1.34 18.47 -9.75
N SER A 23 -0.34 18.94 -9.00
CA SER A 23 0.12 20.33 -9.06
C SER A 23 0.67 20.68 -10.45
N LEU A 24 1.42 19.76 -11.06
CA LEU A 24 1.94 19.89 -12.42
C LEU A 24 0.81 19.99 -13.45
N ARG A 25 -0.24 19.15 -13.33
CA ARG A 25 -1.44 19.20 -14.20
C ARG A 25 -2.22 20.51 -14.10
N GLN A 26 -2.07 21.26 -13.00
CA GLN A 26 -2.66 22.60 -12.83
C GLN A 26 -1.75 23.73 -13.36
N LEU A 27 -0.62 23.39 -14.00
CA LEU A 27 0.40 24.33 -14.49
C LEU A 27 1.00 25.24 -13.40
N LYS A 28 0.93 24.81 -12.13
CA LYS A 28 1.48 25.56 -10.99
C LYS A 28 2.91 25.12 -10.73
N LEU A 29 3.83 25.49 -11.62
CA LEU A 29 5.22 25.02 -11.58
C LEU A 29 5.92 25.35 -10.26
N TRP A 30 5.79 26.59 -9.77
CA TRP A 30 6.40 26.99 -8.50
C TRP A 30 5.90 26.14 -7.32
N GLN A 31 4.58 25.96 -7.20
CA GLN A 31 4.00 25.11 -6.16
C GLN A 31 4.49 23.66 -6.28
N THR A 32 4.62 23.15 -7.50
CA THR A 32 5.12 21.80 -7.79
C THR A 32 6.55 21.63 -7.28
N VAL A 33 7.43 22.59 -7.56
CA VAL A 33 8.82 22.60 -7.09
C VAL A 33 8.85 22.66 -5.56
N CYS A 34 8.09 23.57 -4.93
CA CYS A 34 8.04 23.67 -3.47
C CYS A 34 7.55 22.36 -2.83
N ILE A 35 6.48 21.75 -3.35
CA ILE A 35 5.94 20.48 -2.83
C ILE A 35 6.98 19.36 -2.97
N ALA A 36 7.66 19.26 -4.11
CA ALA A 36 8.68 18.24 -4.34
C ALA A 36 9.86 18.40 -3.38
N ILE A 37 10.42 19.61 -3.27
CA ILE A 37 11.56 19.90 -2.39
C ILE A 37 11.18 19.65 -0.93
N ILE A 38 10.10 20.28 -0.45
CA ILE A 38 9.67 20.14 0.96
C ILE A 38 9.26 18.70 1.27
N GLY A 39 8.67 17.99 0.31
CA GLY A 39 8.23 16.61 0.48
C GLY A 39 9.39 15.61 0.56
N ILE A 40 10.44 15.80 -0.23
CA ILE A 40 11.60 14.89 -0.29
C ILE A 40 12.65 15.23 0.76
N LEU A 41 12.74 16.50 1.20
CA LEU A 41 13.75 16.97 2.14
C LEU A 41 13.89 16.11 3.40
N PRO A 42 12.81 15.71 4.12
CA PRO A 42 12.95 14.85 5.30
C PRO A 42 13.62 13.50 5.00
N MET A 43 13.34 12.92 3.82
CA MET A 43 13.96 11.66 3.40
C MET A 43 15.45 11.86 3.08
N ILE A 44 15.82 12.95 2.41
CA ILE A 44 17.24 13.27 2.14
C ILE A 44 18.00 13.42 3.46
N LEU A 45 17.47 14.22 4.39
CA LEU A 45 18.11 14.47 5.68
C LEU A 45 18.26 13.17 6.49
N ALA A 46 17.23 12.33 6.51
CA ALA A 46 17.26 11.03 7.18
C ALA A 46 18.22 10.03 6.51
N ALA A 47 18.52 10.19 5.21
CA ALA A 47 19.40 9.32 4.47
C ALA A 47 20.89 9.63 4.66
N LEU A 48 21.25 10.87 5.00
CA LEU A 48 22.65 11.33 5.10
C LEU A 48 23.53 10.41 5.97
N PRO A 49 23.09 9.93 7.15
CA PRO A 49 23.93 9.05 7.98
C PRO A 49 24.21 7.66 7.36
N PHE A 50 23.40 7.26 6.37
CA PHE A 50 23.51 5.95 5.70
C PHE A 50 24.25 6.04 4.37
N CYS A 51 24.59 7.25 3.91
CA CYS A 51 25.35 7.48 2.69
C CYS A 51 26.85 7.39 2.96
N GLN A 52 27.54 6.59 2.15
CA GLN A 52 29.01 6.51 2.07
C GLN A 52 29.49 7.14 0.75
N SER A 53 30.80 7.36 0.63
CA SER A 53 31.44 8.01 -0.52
C SER A 53 31.12 7.39 -1.88
N SER A 54 30.75 6.10 -1.91
CA SER A 54 30.47 5.34 -3.13
C SER A 54 29.03 4.83 -3.27
N ALA A 55 28.21 4.91 -2.20
CA ALA A 55 26.86 4.35 -2.22
C ALA A 55 25.95 4.97 -1.15
N CYS A 56 24.66 5.09 -1.47
CA CYS A 56 23.59 5.44 -0.53
C CYS A 56 22.54 4.32 -0.53
N PRO A 57 22.77 3.20 0.17
CA PRO A 57 21.82 2.09 0.22
C PRO A 57 20.60 2.45 1.08
N LEU A 58 19.68 3.25 0.51
CA LEU A 58 18.39 3.61 1.11
C LEU A 58 17.47 2.41 1.32
N ILE A 59 17.60 1.42 0.44
CA ILE A 59 16.83 0.17 0.47
C ILE A 59 17.83 -0.98 0.37
N PRO A 60 17.87 -1.90 1.33
CA PRO A 60 18.77 -3.05 1.28
C PRO A 60 18.20 -4.09 0.29
N THR A 61 18.28 -3.83 -1.01
CA THR A 61 17.78 -4.70 -2.08
C THR A 61 18.47 -6.06 -2.11
N SER A 62 19.64 -6.18 -1.49
CA SER A 62 20.35 -7.45 -1.29
C SER A 62 19.84 -8.26 -0.09
N SER A 63 18.96 -7.70 0.75
CA SER A 63 18.43 -8.41 1.92
C SER A 63 17.53 -9.56 1.52
N VAL A 64 17.73 -10.73 2.14
CA VAL A 64 16.89 -11.92 1.97
C VAL A 64 15.42 -11.60 2.26
N PHE A 65 15.16 -10.72 3.23
CA PHE A 65 13.80 -10.30 3.56
C PHE A 65 13.12 -9.56 2.41
N VAL A 66 13.83 -8.64 1.73
CA VAL A 66 13.26 -7.87 0.60
C VAL A 66 13.06 -8.80 -0.60
N SER A 67 14.04 -9.64 -0.89
CA SER A 67 14.06 -10.48 -2.10
C SER A 67 13.11 -11.68 -2.02
N TYR A 68 12.97 -12.29 -0.84
CA TYR A 68 12.27 -13.58 -0.68
C TYR A 68 11.25 -13.60 0.46
N GLY A 69 11.16 -12.54 1.28
CA GLY A 69 10.26 -12.50 2.42
C GLY A 69 8.80 -12.75 2.02
N ARG A 70 8.11 -13.55 2.83
CA ARG A 70 6.69 -13.89 2.72
C ARG A 70 6.07 -13.91 4.11
N SER A 71 4.79 -13.61 4.21
CA SER A 71 4.07 -13.62 5.49
C SER A 71 2.58 -13.93 5.31
N ALA A 72 1.72 -12.90 5.38
CA ALA A 72 0.27 -13.00 5.27
C ALA A 72 -0.23 -12.43 3.94
N GLU A 73 0.50 -12.65 2.86
CA GLU A 73 0.17 -12.17 1.51
C GLU A 73 -1.15 -12.72 0.97
N PHE A 74 -1.85 -11.92 0.14
CA PHE A 74 -3.09 -12.33 -0.53
C PHE A 74 -2.85 -12.82 -1.96
N ILE A 75 -2.79 -11.92 -2.96
CA ILE A 75 -2.56 -12.31 -4.37
C ILE A 75 -1.27 -13.13 -4.52
N PRO A 76 -0.14 -12.74 -3.90
CA PRO A 76 1.09 -13.49 -4.06
C PRO A 76 1.01 -14.95 -3.56
N HIS A 77 0.07 -15.28 -2.66
CA HIS A 77 -0.19 -16.65 -2.25
C HIS A 77 -0.80 -17.48 -3.38
N PHE A 78 -1.87 -16.99 -3.99
CA PHE A 78 -2.57 -17.70 -5.07
C PHE A 78 -1.71 -17.78 -6.33
N VAL A 79 -0.95 -16.73 -6.63
CA VAL A 79 0.03 -16.77 -7.74
C VAL A 79 1.07 -17.84 -7.48
N ALA A 80 1.57 -18.01 -6.26
CA ALA A 80 2.52 -19.07 -5.94
C ALA A 80 1.95 -20.48 -6.10
N GLN A 81 0.65 -20.68 -5.83
CA GLN A 81 0.00 -21.99 -6.03
C GLN A 81 -0.03 -22.40 -7.51
N ILE A 82 -0.21 -21.45 -8.42
CA ILE A 82 -0.35 -21.69 -9.86
C ILE A 82 1.00 -21.59 -10.58
N TRP A 83 1.88 -20.71 -10.11
CA TRP A 83 3.15 -20.38 -10.72
C TRP A 83 4.27 -20.32 -9.67
N GLN A 84 4.87 -21.48 -9.41
CA GLN A 84 5.95 -21.67 -8.44
C GLN A 84 7.17 -20.74 -8.62
N PRO A 85 7.61 -20.39 -9.85
CA PRO A 85 8.67 -19.39 -10.05
C PRO A 85 8.43 -18.04 -9.36
N SER A 86 7.17 -17.69 -9.07
CA SER A 86 6.85 -16.47 -8.32
C SER A 86 7.38 -16.46 -6.89
N LEU A 87 7.84 -17.60 -6.35
CA LEU A 87 8.50 -17.71 -5.04
C LEU A 87 9.98 -17.31 -5.08
N GLN A 88 10.60 -17.26 -6.27
CA GLN A 88 12.04 -17.00 -6.40
C GLN A 88 12.41 -15.52 -6.27
N THR A 89 11.48 -14.60 -6.48
CA THR A 89 11.75 -13.18 -6.31
C THR A 89 10.48 -12.38 -6.05
N ASN A 90 10.56 -11.48 -5.06
CA ASN A 90 9.50 -10.53 -4.77
C ASN A 90 9.44 -9.36 -5.75
N SER A 91 10.52 -9.12 -6.53
CA SER A 91 10.55 -8.03 -7.52
C SER A 91 9.48 -8.19 -8.60
N LEU A 92 9.02 -9.42 -8.84
CA LEU A 92 7.92 -9.72 -9.75
C LEU A 92 6.66 -8.89 -9.43
N TYR A 93 6.36 -8.66 -8.14
CA TYR A 93 5.17 -7.91 -7.71
C TYR A 93 5.36 -6.39 -7.78
N ALA A 94 6.59 -5.90 -7.97
CA ALA A 94 6.84 -4.48 -8.18
C ALA A 94 6.25 -4.01 -9.52
N PHE A 95 6.30 -4.85 -10.55
CA PHE A 95 5.74 -4.53 -11.87
C PHE A 95 4.22 -4.29 -11.86
N PRO A 96 3.37 -5.24 -11.41
CA PRO A 96 1.92 -4.99 -11.35
C PRO A 96 1.56 -3.85 -10.38
N LEU A 97 2.30 -3.68 -9.29
CA LEU A 97 2.09 -2.55 -8.39
C LEU A 97 2.41 -1.21 -9.07
N ALA A 98 3.51 -1.13 -9.83
CA ALA A 98 3.87 0.08 -10.58
C ALA A 98 2.81 0.41 -11.64
N LEU A 99 2.34 -0.59 -12.40
CA LEU A 99 1.26 -0.41 -13.36
C LEU A 99 -0.02 0.09 -12.69
N PHE A 100 -0.39 -0.49 -11.54
CA PHE A 100 -1.55 -0.08 -10.76
C PHE A 100 -1.41 1.37 -10.26
N VAL A 101 -0.24 1.76 -9.75
CA VAL A 101 0.05 3.13 -9.30
C VAL A 101 -0.02 4.12 -10.46
N ILE A 102 0.55 3.79 -11.62
CA ILE A 102 0.48 4.64 -12.82
C ILE A 102 -0.97 4.82 -13.26
N TRP A 103 -1.71 3.72 -13.39
CA TRP A 103 -3.14 3.75 -13.73
C TRP A 103 -3.93 4.63 -12.76
N LEU A 104 -3.68 4.47 -11.46
CA LEU A 104 -4.36 5.24 -10.42
C LEU A 104 -3.97 6.72 -10.45
N THR A 105 -2.71 7.04 -10.73
CA THR A 105 -2.21 8.42 -10.87
C THR A 105 -2.89 9.15 -12.03
N LEU A 106 -3.18 8.44 -13.11
CA LEU A 106 -3.87 8.98 -14.28
C LEU A 106 -5.39 9.10 -14.08
N ARG A 107 -6.00 8.21 -13.29
CA ARG A 107 -7.46 8.15 -13.10
C ARG A 107 -7.98 8.93 -11.89
N ALA A 108 -7.24 8.97 -10.79
CA ALA A 108 -7.71 9.56 -9.56
C ALA A 108 -7.78 11.09 -9.67
N THR A 109 -8.94 11.66 -9.34
CA THR A 109 -9.14 13.12 -9.39
C THR A 109 -8.87 13.78 -8.04
N ARG A 110 -8.96 13.01 -6.94
CA ARG A 110 -8.80 13.47 -5.57
C ARG A 110 -7.70 12.68 -4.87
N PHE A 111 -6.95 13.35 -3.99
CA PHE A 111 -5.92 12.71 -3.16
C PHE A 111 -6.51 11.57 -2.33
N GLN A 112 -7.69 11.78 -1.74
CA GLN A 112 -8.41 10.78 -0.98
C GLN A 112 -8.65 9.49 -1.78
N GLN A 113 -9.14 9.64 -3.02
CA GLN A 113 -9.39 8.51 -3.91
C GLN A 113 -8.09 7.79 -4.27
N PHE A 114 -7.02 8.53 -4.55
CA PHE A 114 -5.70 7.94 -4.80
C PHE A 114 -5.21 7.17 -3.58
N ALA A 115 -5.23 7.77 -2.39
CA ALA A 115 -4.70 7.16 -1.18
C ALA A 115 -5.46 5.86 -0.82
N ASP A 116 -6.80 5.90 -0.85
CA ASP A 116 -7.63 4.72 -0.57
C ASP A 116 -7.27 3.55 -1.51
N TRP A 117 -7.34 3.78 -2.83
CA TRP A 117 -7.06 2.71 -3.80
C TRP A 117 -5.60 2.28 -3.80
N TYR A 118 -4.67 3.20 -3.57
CA TYR A 118 -3.24 2.90 -3.47
C TYR A 118 -2.98 1.90 -2.34
N TRP A 119 -3.47 2.18 -1.14
CA TRP A 119 -3.30 1.30 0.01
C TRP A 119 -3.97 -0.06 -0.21
N PHE A 120 -5.17 -0.08 -0.78
CA PHE A 120 -5.83 -1.34 -1.13
C PHE A 120 -4.99 -2.19 -2.09
N GLY A 121 -4.53 -1.60 -3.21
CA GLY A 121 -3.72 -2.32 -4.20
C GLY A 121 -2.36 -2.74 -3.65
N LEU A 122 -1.70 -1.87 -2.89
CA LEU A 122 -0.44 -2.18 -2.22
C LEU A 122 -0.59 -3.39 -1.28
N LEU A 123 -1.61 -3.37 -0.41
CA LEU A 123 -1.84 -4.43 0.57
C LEU A 123 -2.09 -5.78 -0.11
N ILE A 124 -2.86 -5.77 -1.19
CA ILE A 124 -3.25 -6.99 -1.90
C ILE A 124 -2.11 -7.56 -2.75
N LEU A 125 -1.27 -6.71 -3.34
CA LEU A 125 -0.22 -7.11 -4.28
C LEU A 125 1.13 -7.39 -3.63
N THR A 126 1.40 -6.87 -2.43
CA THR A 126 2.72 -7.04 -1.82
C THR A 126 2.89 -8.43 -1.18
N PRO A 127 4.05 -9.09 -1.38
CA PRO A 127 4.32 -10.42 -0.82
C PRO A 127 4.66 -10.38 0.68
N ILE A 128 4.88 -9.21 1.26
CA ILE A 128 5.28 -9.03 2.66
C ILE A 128 4.20 -8.20 3.35
N ILE A 129 3.27 -8.88 4.01
CA ILE A 129 2.20 -8.26 4.81
C ILE A 129 2.29 -8.61 6.28
N HIS A 130 2.41 -7.58 7.11
CA HIS A 130 2.25 -7.67 8.55
C HIS A 130 1.00 -6.90 8.95
N PHE A 131 0.40 -7.29 10.06
CA PHE A 131 -0.88 -6.72 10.45
C PHE A 131 -0.87 -5.20 10.63
N TRP A 132 0.22 -4.64 11.18
CA TRP A 132 0.32 -3.18 11.36
C TRP A 132 0.28 -2.39 10.03
N TYR A 133 0.46 -3.02 8.86
CA TYR A 133 0.24 -2.33 7.58
C TYR A 133 -1.23 -2.01 7.32
N PHE A 134 -2.16 -2.80 7.87
CA PHE A 134 -3.59 -2.47 7.82
C PHE A 134 -3.90 -1.22 8.64
N THR A 135 -3.14 -0.88 9.69
CA THR A 135 -3.40 0.36 10.43
C THR A 135 -2.98 1.60 9.63
N TRP A 136 -2.07 1.46 8.66
CA TRP A 136 -1.59 2.57 7.83
C TRP A 136 -2.66 3.12 6.89
N ILE A 137 -3.68 2.32 6.52
CA ILE A 137 -4.79 2.78 5.69
C ILE A 137 -5.81 3.62 6.47
N ILE A 138 -5.89 3.45 7.80
CA ILE A 138 -6.96 4.01 8.64
C ILE A 138 -7.08 5.53 8.48
N PRO A 139 -6.01 6.34 8.59
CA PRO A 139 -6.13 7.80 8.48
C PRO A 139 -6.70 8.26 7.14
N PHE A 140 -6.47 7.47 6.09
CA PHE A 140 -6.99 7.75 4.75
C PHE A 140 -8.44 7.30 4.65
N SER A 141 -8.85 6.18 5.23
CA SER A 141 -10.22 5.69 5.05
C SER A 141 -11.28 6.31 5.98
N VAL A 142 -10.89 7.19 6.92
CA VAL A 142 -11.85 7.91 7.80
C VAL A 142 -12.86 8.73 6.99
N PRO A 143 -12.46 9.61 6.04
CA PRO A 143 -13.41 10.45 5.31
C PRO A 143 -14.32 9.67 4.37
N SER A 144 -13.83 8.54 3.81
CA SER A 144 -14.63 7.67 2.93
C SER A 144 -15.51 6.68 3.68
N GLN A 145 -15.41 6.62 5.02
CA GLN A 145 -16.14 5.67 5.86
C GLN A 145 -16.05 4.22 5.36
N ASN A 146 -14.91 3.85 4.77
CA ASN A 146 -14.76 2.60 4.04
C ASN A 146 -14.94 1.39 4.97
N TRP A 147 -15.90 0.52 4.64
CA TRP A 147 -16.19 -0.68 5.42
C TRP A 147 -15.03 -1.65 5.46
N GLY A 148 -14.22 -1.73 4.40
CA GLY A 148 -13.00 -2.53 4.40
C GLY A 148 -12.06 -2.09 5.52
N ALA A 149 -11.87 -0.78 5.70
CA ALA A 149 -11.06 -0.24 6.79
C ALA A 149 -11.69 -0.42 8.17
N ARG A 150 -13.03 -0.34 8.29
CA ARG A 150 -13.75 -0.58 9.55
C ARG A 150 -13.65 -2.04 10.00
N LEU A 151 -13.67 -2.97 9.05
CA LEU A 151 -13.60 -4.41 9.31
C LEU A 151 -12.16 -4.91 9.52
N ILE A 152 -11.14 -4.04 9.44
CA ILE A 152 -9.75 -4.39 9.74
C ILE A 152 -9.60 -4.93 11.18
N SER A 153 -10.45 -4.50 12.13
CA SER A 153 -10.42 -5.03 13.49
C SER A 153 -10.69 -6.54 13.55
N LEU A 154 -11.52 -7.07 12.65
CA LEU A 154 -11.75 -8.51 12.52
C LEU A 154 -10.49 -9.18 11.98
N SER A 155 -9.91 -8.65 10.90
CA SER A 155 -8.63 -9.11 10.35
C SER A 155 -7.51 -9.07 11.40
N ALA A 156 -7.50 -8.06 12.26
CA ALA A 156 -6.56 -7.90 13.38
C ALA A 156 -6.65 -9.03 14.39
N PHE A 157 -7.87 -9.28 14.84
CA PHE A 157 -8.16 -10.32 15.81
C PHE A 157 -7.69 -11.67 15.26
N ILE A 158 -8.02 -11.97 14.01
CA ILE A 158 -7.64 -13.21 13.32
C ILE A 158 -6.11 -13.32 13.21
N TYR A 159 -5.42 -12.24 12.83
CA TYR A 159 -3.97 -12.23 12.65
C TYR A 159 -3.20 -12.55 13.94
N PHE A 160 -3.66 -12.10 15.10
CA PHE A 160 -2.96 -12.37 16.37
C PHE A 160 -3.41 -13.68 17.02
N VAL A 161 -4.68 -14.07 16.87
CA VAL A 161 -5.22 -15.28 17.51
C VAL A 161 -4.79 -16.57 16.83
N LEU A 162 -4.65 -16.60 15.49
CA LEU A 162 -4.30 -17.84 14.79
C LEU A 162 -2.82 -18.23 14.97
N PRO A 163 -1.83 -17.35 14.72
CA PRO A 163 -0.42 -17.70 14.84
C PRO A 163 0.04 -17.88 16.29
N SER A 164 -0.67 -17.32 17.28
CA SER A 164 -0.35 -17.55 18.70
C SER A 164 -0.58 -18.99 19.16
N ARG A 165 -1.24 -19.82 18.33
CA ARG A 165 -1.51 -21.23 18.61
C ARG A 165 -0.49 -22.18 17.96
N VAL A 166 0.41 -21.69 17.12
CA VAL A 166 1.35 -22.51 16.36
C VAL A 166 2.78 -21.95 16.47
N PRO A 167 3.81 -22.82 16.51
CA PRO A 167 5.20 -22.38 16.63
C PRO A 167 5.70 -21.64 15.37
N ASP A 168 5.12 -21.95 14.22
CA ASP A 168 5.44 -21.29 12.94
C ASP A 168 4.38 -20.24 12.60
N TRP A 169 4.81 -19.01 12.33
CA TRP A 169 3.98 -17.89 11.86
C TRP A 169 3.50 -18.05 10.40
N ARG A 170 2.99 -19.23 10.06
CA ARG A 170 2.50 -19.60 8.72
C ARG A 170 0.99 -19.82 8.78
N LEU A 171 0.25 -18.99 8.06
CA LEU A 171 -1.19 -19.13 7.92
C LEU A 171 -1.53 -20.17 6.83
N MET A 172 -2.45 -21.08 7.14
CA MET A 172 -3.09 -21.95 6.15
C MET A 172 -3.89 -21.13 5.13
N GLY A 173 -4.21 -21.72 3.97
CA GLY A 173 -4.98 -21.04 2.93
C GLY A 173 -6.34 -20.52 3.43
N SER A 174 -7.06 -21.31 4.23
CA SER A 174 -8.32 -20.91 4.86
C SER A 174 -8.15 -19.75 5.85
N GLU A 175 -7.10 -19.77 6.66
CA GLU A 175 -6.78 -18.73 7.63
C GLU A 175 -6.43 -17.40 6.94
N ARG A 176 -5.72 -17.46 5.81
CA ARG A 176 -5.46 -16.29 4.96
C ARG A 176 -6.75 -15.73 4.38
N LEU A 177 -7.68 -16.58 3.94
CA LEU A 177 -8.99 -16.11 3.47
C LEU A 177 -9.76 -15.41 4.60
N VAL A 178 -9.80 -16.00 5.79
CA VAL A 178 -10.47 -15.41 6.95
C VAL A 178 -9.84 -14.06 7.33
N LEU A 179 -8.52 -13.93 7.22
CA LEU A 179 -7.81 -12.66 7.41
C LEU A 179 -8.24 -11.59 6.38
N TRP A 180 -8.30 -11.95 5.10
CA TRP A 180 -8.44 -10.97 4.00
C TRP A 180 -9.88 -10.67 3.61
N LEU A 181 -10.79 -11.62 3.72
CA LEU A 181 -12.17 -11.47 3.26
C LEU A 181 -12.91 -10.28 3.91
N PRO A 182 -12.85 -10.02 5.23
CA PRO A 182 -13.51 -8.86 5.82
C PRO A 182 -13.05 -7.54 5.19
N PHE A 183 -11.74 -7.39 4.98
CA PHE A 183 -11.16 -6.21 4.33
C PHE A 183 -11.62 -6.07 2.88
N ILE A 184 -11.50 -7.14 2.08
CA ILE A 184 -11.82 -7.12 0.64
C ILE A 184 -13.32 -6.91 0.41
N LEU A 185 -14.17 -7.67 1.10
CA LEU A 185 -15.62 -7.58 0.95
C LEU A 185 -16.14 -6.22 1.40
N GLY A 186 -15.64 -5.69 2.53
CA GLY A 186 -15.99 -4.35 2.98
C GLY A 186 -15.55 -3.27 2.00
N TRP A 187 -14.40 -3.44 1.35
CA TRP A 187 -13.90 -2.51 0.33
C TRP A 187 -14.80 -2.50 -0.92
N LEU A 188 -15.10 -3.70 -1.44
CA LEU A 188 -15.98 -3.87 -2.61
C LEU A 188 -17.37 -3.32 -2.34
N TRP A 189 -17.95 -3.63 -1.18
CA TRP A 189 -19.24 -3.10 -0.75
C TRP A 189 -19.27 -1.56 -0.76
N THR A 190 -18.25 -0.94 -0.17
CA THR A 190 -18.12 0.53 -0.15
C THR A 190 -18.09 1.10 -1.57
N THR A 191 -17.33 0.47 -2.47
CA THR A 191 -17.17 0.91 -3.86
C THR A 191 -18.49 0.84 -4.63
N VAL A 192 -19.22 -0.27 -4.49
CA VAL A 192 -20.53 -0.48 -5.15
C VAL A 192 -21.59 0.48 -4.60
N ALA A 193 -21.64 0.66 -3.28
CA ALA A 193 -22.59 1.57 -2.64
C ALA A 193 -22.38 3.04 -3.06
N HIS A 194 -21.13 3.50 -3.15
CA HIS A 194 -20.81 4.85 -3.61
C HIS A 194 -21.18 5.06 -5.09
N SER A 195 -20.96 4.05 -5.93
CA SER A 195 -21.33 4.11 -7.35
C SER A 195 -22.84 4.24 -7.50
N SER A 196 -23.62 3.44 -6.75
CA SER A 196 -25.09 3.47 -6.78
C SER A 196 -25.67 4.83 -6.36
N ASN A 197 -25.13 5.42 -5.29
CA ASN A 197 -25.56 6.74 -4.81
C ASN A 197 -25.22 7.89 -5.77
N SER A 198 -24.15 7.77 -6.56
CA SER A 198 -23.82 8.78 -7.57
C SER A 198 -24.78 8.77 -8.77
N HIS A 199 -25.32 7.61 -9.13
CA HIS A 199 -26.31 7.50 -10.21
C HIS A 199 -27.68 8.08 -9.82
N GLN A 200 -28.13 7.89 -8.57
CA GLN A 200 -29.38 8.49 -8.08
C GLN A 200 -29.35 10.02 -7.97
N LYS A 201 -28.19 10.66 -7.87
CA LYS A 201 -28.08 12.13 -7.86
C LYS A 201 -28.12 12.76 -9.25
N LEU A 202 -28.02 11.96 -10.31
CA LEU A 202 -28.01 12.40 -11.70
C LEU A 202 -29.35 12.09 -12.42
N SER A 203 -30.25 11.36 -11.76
CA SER A 203 -31.64 11.13 -12.17
C SER A 203 -32.57 12.10 -11.48
#